data_AF-A0A136LBR6-F1
#
_entry.id   AF-A0A136LBR6-F1
#
_cell.length_a   1.000
_cell.length_b   1.000
_cell.length_c   1.000
_cell.angle_alpha   90.00
_cell.angle_beta   90.00
_cell.angle_gamma   90.00
#
_symmetry.space_group_name_H-M   'P 1'
#
loop_
_entity.id
_entity.type
_entity.pdbx_description
1 polymer ?
#
loop_
_entity_poly.entity_id
_entity_poly.type
_entity_poly.pdbx_seq_one_letter_code
_entity_poly.pdbx_strand_id
1 'polypeptide(L)'
;MRNLRLAALCVAVGSFGAAQAQLFGFETVAGGSHTSFSETSGGVTATFSQGGDPMDIVGNPGVGSWGSQSLLPYTSSATPVTVDFSVAIYSASIQASDYNADADDLYMIAYAGAGGTGAILDSDYVFWDTWESIPDFTTLGVSSLTPILSVQFYGSGYAGLNNMYWDNLEVVAVPEPATLSALGLAALALVRRRKSA
;
A
#
# COMPACT_ATOMS: atom_id res chain seq x y z
N MET A 1 51.78 -1.01 -39.33
CA MET A 1 50.31 -0.88 -39.44
C MET A 1 49.69 -1.66 -38.30
N ARG A 2 49.05 -0.99 -37.34
CA ARG A 2 48.61 -1.58 -36.07
C ARG A 2 47.08 -1.64 -36.08
N ASN A 3 46.53 -2.84 -36.17
CA ASN A 3 45.10 -3.09 -36.30
C ASN A 3 44.40 -2.84 -34.95
N LEU A 4 43.66 -1.74 -34.81
CA LEU A 4 42.76 -1.53 -33.67
C LEU A 4 41.54 -2.45 -33.84
N ARG A 5 41.38 -3.42 -32.94
CA ARG A 5 40.15 -4.20 -32.81
C ARG A 5 39.18 -3.44 -31.91
N LEU A 6 38.09 -2.94 -32.48
CA LEU A 6 37.00 -2.31 -31.75
C LEU A 6 36.18 -3.41 -31.07
N ALA A 7 36.36 -3.61 -29.77
CA ALA A 7 35.48 -4.48 -29.00
C ALA A 7 34.20 -3.72 -28.64
N ALA A 8 33.07 -4.08 -29.26
CA ALA A 8 31.77 -3.55 -28.91
C ALA A 8 31.31 -4.16 -27.58
N LEU A 9 31.38 -3.38 -26.50
CA LEU A 9 30.75 -3.73 -25.23
C LEU A 9 29.28 -3.35 -25.30
N CYS A 10 28.40 -4.33 -25.52
CA CYS A 10 26.96 -4.17 -25.33
C CYS A 10 26.68 -3.99 -23.84
N VAL A 11 26.48 -2.75 -23.41
CA VAL A 11 25.90 -2.47 -22.09
C VAL A 11 24.42 -2.82 -22.18
N ALA A 12 24.03 -3.94 -21.59
CA ALA A 12 22.63 -4.23 -21.34
C ALA A 12 22.14 -3.20 -20.30
N VAL A 13 21.51 -2.13 -20.78
CA VAL A 13 20.79 -1.21 -19.92
C VAL A 13 19.54 -1.98 -19.47
N GLY A 14 19.58 -2.53 -18.26
CA GLY A 14 18.37 -3.04 -17.63
C GLY A 14 17.38 -1.89 -17.51
N SER A 15 16.15 -2.10 -17.97
CA SER A 15 15.05 -1.14 -17.79
C SER A 15 14.80 -0.98 -16.30
N PHE A 16 15.19 0.17 -15.74
CA PHE A 16 14.78 0.56 -14.40
C PHE A 16 13.30 0.94 -14.48
N GLY A 17 12.43 0.11 -13.91
CA GLY A 17 11.01 0.41 -13.80
C GLY A 17 10.82 1.65 -12.93
N ALA A 18 9.99 2.59 -13.38
CA ALA A 18 9.46 3.61 -12.48
C ALA A 18 8.77 2.91 -11.30
N ALA A 19 8.76 3.53 -10.12
CA ALA A 19 8.00 3.02 -8.98
C ALA A 19 6.54 2.83 -9.43
N GLN A 20 6.14 1.58 -9.58
CA GLN A 20 4.80 1.22 -10.05
C GLN A 20 3.93 1.05 -8.82
N ALA A 21 2.74 1.64 -8.86
CA ALA A 21 1.71 1.40 -7.88
C ALA A 21 1.34 -0.09 -7.85
N GLN A 22 1.26 -0.66 -6.65
CA GLN A 22 0.85 -2.03 -6.41
C GLN A 22 -0.54 -2.02 -5.78
N LEU A 23 -1.45 -2.80 -6.36
CA LEU A 23 -2.83 -2.92 -5.91
C LEU A 23 -3.00 -4.23 -5.12
N PHE A 24 -3.67 -4.13 -3.98
CA PHE A 24 -4.18 -5.22 -3.16
C PHE A 24 -5.70 -5.07 -3.04
N GLY A 25 -6.44 -5.95 -3.72
CA GLY A 25 -7.90 -5.89 -3.82
C GLY A 25 -8.60 -7.13 -3.27
N PHE A 26 -7.92 -7.94 -2.45
CA PHE A 26 -8.46 -9.10 -1.73
C PHE A 26 -9.07 -10.25 -2.55
N GLU A 27 -9.18 -10.15 -3.88
CA GLU A 27 -9.74 -11.17 -4.79
C GLU A 27 -8.99 -12.51 -4.77
N THR A 28 -7.78 -12.53 -4.23
CA THR A 28 -6.97 -13.75 -4.12
C THR A 28 -6.98 -14.36 -2.73
N VAL A 29 -7.61 -13.68 -1.76
CA VAL A 29 -7.69 -14.10 -0.37
C VAL A 29 -8.94 -14.96 -0.19
N ALA A 30 -8.76 -16.13 0.44
CA ALA A 30 -9.89 -17.01 0.72
C ALA A 30 -10.92 -16.29 1.61
N GLY A 31 -12.19 -16.31 1.20
CA GLY A 31 -13.27 -15.74 2.00
C GLY A 31 -13.39 -16.41 3.37
N GLY A 32 -13.80 -15.63 4.38
CA GLY A 32 -13.90 -16.07 5.77
C GLY A 32 -13.09 -15.21 6.73
N SER A 33 -12.93 -15.69 7.96
CA SER A 33 -12.34 -14.94 9.08
C SER A 33 -10.86 -15.21 9.26
N HIS A 34 -10.07 -14.16 9.41
CA HIS A 34 -8.62 -14.17 9.51
C HIS A 34 -8.13 -13.26 10.64
N THR A 35 -7.25 -13.74 11.50
CA THR A 35 -6.54 -12.86 12.45
C THR A 35 -5.38 -12.12 11.80
N SER A 36 -4.84 -12.68 10.71
CA SER A 36 -3.87 -12.06 9.82
C SER A 36 -3.83 -12.79 8.47
N PHE A 37 -3.53 -12.06 7.41
CA PHE A 37 -3.23 -12.61 6.09
C PHE A 37 -2.26 -11.69 5.34
N SER A 38 -1.66 -12.20 4.27
CA SER A 38 -0.76 -11.40 3.42
C SER A 38 -1.13 -11.54 1.96
N GLU A 39 -0.94 -10.47 1.21
CA GLU A 39 -0.98 -10.45 -0.25
C GLU A 39 0.34 -9.92 -0.80
N THR A 40 0.76 -10.40 -1.97
CA THR A 40 1.99 -9.97 -2.64
C THR A 40 1.69 -9.46 -4.04
N SER A 41 2.10 -8.23 -4.33
CA SER A 41 1.89 -7.57 -5.62
C SER A 41 3.14 -6.76 -6.00
N GLY A 42 3.67 -6.99 -7.21
CA GLY A 42 4.90 -6.36 -7.73
C GLY A 42 6.12 -6.37 -6.80
N GLY A 43 6.29 -7.45 -6.02
CA GLY A 43 7.41 -7.60 -5.09
C GLY A 43 7.21 -6.94 -3.72
N VAL A 44 6.07 -6.29 -3.48
CA VAL A 44 5.64 -5.80 -2.17
C VAL A 44 4.70 -6.82 -1.55
N THR A 45 4.98 -7.24 -0.33
CA THR A 45 4.05 -8.02 0.49
C THR A 45 3.42 -7.10 1.53
N ALA A 46 2.10 -7.01 1.52
CA ALA A 46 1.30 -6.34 2.54
C ALA A 46 0.73 -7.39 3.49
N THR A 47 0.95 -7.24 4.80
CA THR A 47 0.44 -8.15 5.84
C THR A 47 -0.57 -7.43 6.70
N PHE A 48 -1.81 -7.88 6.66
CA PHE A 48 -2.95 -7.32 7.36
C PHE A 48 -3.10 -8.00 8.72
N SER A 49 -3.44 -7.23 9.75
CA SER A 49 -3.75 -7.71 11.10
C SER A 49 -4.63 -6.71 11.85
N GLN A 50 -5.39 -7.16 12.86
CA GLN A 50 -6.24 -6.28 13.68
C GLN A 50 -6.01 -6.52 15.18
N GLY A 51 -4.75 -6.47 15.64
CA GLY A 51 -4.43 -6.57 17.07
C GLY A 51 -4.83 -7.89 17.74
N GLY A 52 -5.09 -8.95 16.95
CA GLY A 52 -5.58 -10.25 17.42
C GLY A 52 -7.08 -10.46 17.22
N ASP A 53 -7.82 -9.40 16.91
CA ASP A 53 -9.22 -9.49 16.47
C ASP A 53 -9.28 -10.09 15.06
N PRO A 54 -10.37 -10.82 14.72
CA PRO A 54 -10.58 -11.31 13.37
C PRO A 54 -10.90 -10.16 12.41
N MET A 55 -10.56 -10.36 11.14
CA MET A 55 -11.01 -9.58 10.00
C MET A 55 -11.62 -10.55 9.00
N ASP A 56 -12.74 -10.18 8.39
CA ASP A 56 -13.42 -11.05 7.45
C ASP A 56 -13.15 -10.59 6.01
N ILE A 57 -12.78 -11.53 5.15
CA ILE A 57 -12.87 -11.35 3.70
C ILE A 57 -14.25 -11.84 3.28
N VAL A 58 -15.10 -10.91 2.87
CA VAL A 58 -16.51 -11.16 2.55
C VAL A 58 -16.80 -10.86 1.09
N GLY A 59 -17.88 -11.43 0.56
CA GLY A 59 -18.35 -11.04 -0.76
C GLY A 59 -18.78 -9.57 -0.74
N ASN A 60 -18.36 -8.79 -1.73
CA ASN A 60 -18.69 -7.38 -1.82
C ASN A 60 -20.24 -7.23 -1.82
N PRO A 61 -20.82 -6.54 -0.83
CA PRO A 61 -22.27 -6.43 -0.71
C PRO A 61 -22.89 -5.39 -1.66
N GLY A 62 -22.10 -4.84 -2.60
CA GLY A 62 -22.54 -3.81 -3.53
C GLY A 62 -22.48 -2.40 -2.95
N VAL A 63 -21.70 -2.21 -1.88
CA VAL A 63 -21.48 -0.90 -1.24
C VAL A 63 -20.44 -0.07 -1.97
N GLY A 64 -19.65 -0.67 -2.86
CA GLY A 64 -18.75 0.04 -3.75
C GLY A 64 -18.54 -0.73 -5.05
N SER A 65 -18.24 -0.01 -6.12
CA SER A 65 -17.95 -0.52 -7.47
C SER A 65 -16.57 -1.17 -7.54
N TRP A 66 -16.31 -2.08 -6.60
CA TRP A 66 -15.08 -2.85 -6.47
C TRP A 66 -15.19 -4.24 -7.11
N GLY A 67 -14.25 -5.11 -6.77
CA GLY A 67 -14.28 -6.51 -7.16
C GLY A 67 -15.35 -7.32 -6.41
N SER A 68 -15.15 -8.64 -6.37
CA SER A 68 -16.09 -9.57 -5.76
C SER A 68 -15.88 -9.75 -4.25
N GLN A 69 -14.74 -9.31 -3.72
CA GLN A 69 -14.39 -9.45 -2.31
C GLN A 69 -14.04 -8.10 -1.69
N SER A 70 -14.26 -7.96 -0.39
CA SER A 70 -13.82 -6.80 0.39
C SER A 70 -13.42 -7.23 1.79
N LEU A 71 -12.60 -6.38 2.42
CA LEU A 71 -12.20 -6.54 3.81
C LEU A 71 -13.23 -5.87 4.71
N LEU A 72 -13.79 -6.63 5.65
CA LEU A 72 -14.64 -6.13 6.72
C LEU A 72 -13.96 -6.40 8.06
N PRO A 73 -13.43 -5.38 8.76
CA PRO A 73 -12.92 -5.53 10.10
C PRO A 73 -14.08 -5.95 11.01
N TYR A 74 -13.82 -6.81 11.99
CA TYR A 74 -14.90 -7.42 12.75
C TYR A 74 -15.77 -6.37 13.45
N THR A 75 -17.09 -6.47 13.24
CA THR A 75 -18.07 -5.41 13.55
C THR A 75 -18.27 -5.13 15.04
N SER A 76 -17.49 -5.76 15.93
CA SER A 76 -17.54 -5.52 17.37
C SER A 76 -16.21 -5.04 17.95
N SER A 77 -15.27 -4.61 17.10
CA SER A 77 -13.98 -4.07 17.52
C SER A 77 -13.79 -2.64 17.02
N ALA A 78 -13.17 -1.80 17.85
CA ALA A 78 -12.66 -0.48 17.44
C ALA A 78 -11.16 -0.55 17.07
N THR A 79 -10.56 -1.74 17.10
CA THR A 79 -9.13 -1.93 16.80
C THR A 79 -8.87 -1.61 15.33
N PRO A 80 -7.86 -0.78 15.01
CA PRO A 80 -7.50 -0.53 13.62
C PRO A 80 -6.95 -1.74 12.91
N VAL A 81 -7.21 -1.83 11.61
CA VAL A 81 -6.46 -2.75 10.75
C VAL A 81 -5.09 -2.14 10.53
N THR A 82 -4.06 -2.92 10.83
CA THR A 82 -2.66 -2.59 10.59
C THR A 82 -2.16 -3.35 9.37
N VAL A 83 -1.51 -2.65 8.46
CA VAL A 83 -0.85 -3.24 7.29
C VAL A 83 0.65 -3.00 7.39
N ASP A 84 1.41 -4.09 7.49
CA ASP A 84 2.86 -4.09 7.45
C ASP A 84 3.37 -4.37 6.04
N PHE A 85 4.38 -3.61 5.60
CA PHE A 85 4.98 -3.78 4.28
C PHE A 85 6.34 -4.46 4.35
N SER A 86 6.59 -5.42 3.46
CA SER A 86 7.89 -6.10 3.36
C SER A 86 9.03 -5.20 2.86
N VAL A 87 8.69 -4.08 2.23
CA VAL A 87 9.59 -3.03 1.79
C VAL A 87 9.02 -1.68 2.17
N ALA A 88 9.88 -0.66 2.29
CA ALA A 88 9.44 0.70 2.50
C ALA A 88 8.56 1.20 1.34
N ILE A 89 7.53 1.97 1.65
CA ILE A 89 6.67 2.65 0.68
C ILE A 89 6.73 4.18 0.86
N TYR A 90 6.37 4.93 -0.18
CA TYR A 90 6.23 6.39 -0.16
C TYR A 90 4.80 6.86 0.08
N SER A 91 3.83 6.08 -0.39
CA SER A 91 2.42 6.41 -0.27
C SER A 91 1.58 5.15 -0.22
N ALA A 92 0.43 5.27 0.43
CA ALA A 92 -0.62 4.29 0.41
C ALA A 92 -1.97 5.00 0.29
N SER A 93 -2.92 4.39 -0.39
CA SER A 93 -4.32 4.81 -0.40
C SER A 93 -5.24 3.61 -0.34
N ILE A 94 -6.37 3.74 0.33
CA ILE A 94 -7.36 2.66 0.45
C ILE A 94 -8.76 3.21 0.22
N GLN A 95 -9.61 2.41 -0.42
CA GLN A 95 -11.00 2.75 -0.64
C GLN A 95 -11.85 2.20 0.51
N ALA A 96 -12.84 2.96 0.93
CA ALA A 96 -13.77 2.61 1.98
C ALA A 96 -15.22 2.89 1.58
N SER A 97 -16.14 2.06 2.03
CA SER A 97 -17.58 2.25 1.87
C SER A 97 -18.39 1.55 2.96
N ASP A 98 -19.64 1.96 3.14
CA ASP A 98 -20.57 1.50 4.17
C ASP A 98 -21.97 1.19 3.57
N TYR A 99 -22.94 0.80 4.40
CA TYR A 99 -24.32 0.55 3.95
C TYR A 99 -25.20 1.80 3.91
N ASN A 100 -24.62 2.98 4.00
CA ASN A 100 -25.31 4.26 4.12
C ASN A 100 -26.34 4.25 5.27
N ALA A 101 -25.92 3.77 6.43
CA ALA A 101 -26.82 3.53 7.56
C ALA A 101 -26.67 4.57 8.69
N ASP A 102 -25.49 5.15 8.83
CA ASP A 102 -25.13 6.03 9.93
C ASP A 102 -23.97 6.98 9.57
N ALA A 103 -23.55 7.80 10.55
CA ALA A 103 -22.39 8.67 10.39
C ALA A 103 -21.12 7.86 10.66
N ASP A 104 -20.14 8.01 9.77
CA ASP A 104 -18.88 7.29 9.82
C ASP A 104 -17.70 8.25 9.78
N ASP A 105 -16.79 8.07 10.71
CA ASP A 105 -15.49 8.72 10.67
C ASP A 105 -14.47 7.71 10.14
N LEU A 106 -13.71 8.09 9.11
CA LEU A 106 -12.69 7.25 8.51
C LEU A 106 -11.33 7.85 8.75
N TYR A 107 -10.38 7.00 9.12
CA TYR A 107 -9.02 7.41 9.44
C TYR A 107 -8.01 6.51 8.75
N MET A 108 -6.92 7.10 8.27
CA MET A 108 -5.72 6.40 7.83
C MET A 108 -4.48 7.10 8.40
N ILE A 109 -3.55 6.34 8.96
CA ILE A 109 -2.34 6.88 9.60
C ILE A 109 -1.13 6.09 9.11
N ALA A 110 -0.08 6.79 8.67
CA ALA A 110 1.18 6.21 8.25
C ALA A 110 2.24 6.27 9.35
N TYR A 111 3.00 5.19 9.50
CA TYR A 111 4.00 5.04 10.56
C TYR A 111 5.39 4.71 10.01
N ALA A 112 6.41 5.23 10.69
CA ALA A 112 7.81 4.96 10.38
C ALA A 112 8.29 3.56 10.82
N GLY A 113 7.56 2.90 11.73
CA GLY A 113 7.84 1.54 12.21
C GLY A 113 6.79 0.54 11.74
N ALA A 114 7.11 -0.74 11.85
CA ALA A 114 6.16 -1.83 11.65
C ALA A 114 5.12 -1.89 12.79
N GLY A 115 3.98 -2.53 12.57
CA GLY A 115 2.93 -2.75 13.55
C GLY A 115 2.26 -1.47 14.04
N GLY A 116 2.23 -0.40 13.24
CA GLY A 116 1.73 0.91 13.65
C GLY A 116 2.57 1.59 14.74
N THR A 117 3.89 1.33 14.77
CA THR A 117 4.79 1.89 15.79
C THR A 117 5.71 2.98 15.23
N GLY A 118 6.38 3.72 16.12
CA GLY A 118 7.31 4.78 15.73
C GLY A 118 6.63 6.13 15.51
N ALA A 119 7.27 7.01 14.74
CA ALA A 119 6.71 8.33 14.44
C ALA A 119 5.57 8.21 13.44
N ILE A 120 4.49 8.97 13.68
CA ILE A 120 3.46 9.24 12.68
C ILE A 120 4.09 10.11 11.60
N LEU A 121 3.99 9.66 10.35
CA LEU A 121 4.56 10.31 9.19
C LEU A 121 3.56 11.16 8.43
N ASP A 122 2.31 10.70 8.38
CA ASP A 122 1.19 11.37 7.74
C ASP A 122 -0.13 10.77 8.26
N SER A 123 -1.23 11.48 8.06
CA SER A 123 -2.58 11.00 8.38
C SER A 123 -3.62 11.67 7.51
N ASP A 124 -4.64 10.90 7.13
CA ASP A 124 -5.79 11.37 6.39
C ASP A 124 -7.08 10.96 7.11
N TYR A 125 -8.12 11.78 6.98
CA TYR A 125 -9.40 11.53 7.61
C TYR A 125 -10.55 12.12 6.80
N VAL A 126 -11.67 11.41 6.81
CA VAL A 126 -12.93 11.85 6.19
C VAL A 126 -14.04 11.66 7.20
N PHE A 127 -14.88 12.68 7.34
CA PHE A 127 -16.06 12.67 8.20
C PHE A 127 -17.30 12.59 7.32
N TRP A 128 -18.13 11.57 7.53
CA TRP A 128 -19.45 11.45 6.92
C TRP A 128 -20.51 11.67 7.99
N ASP A 129 -21.30 12.73 7.83
CA ASP A 129 -22.35 13.08 8.79
C ASP A 129 -23.63 12.26 8.53
N THR A 130 -24.61 12.31 9.43
CA THR A 130 -25.85 11.50 9.29
C THR A 130 -26.74 11.90 8.11
N TRP A 131 -26.38 12.91 7.34
CA TRP A 131 -27.11 13.42 6.18
C TRP A 131 -26.40 13.13 4.86
N GLU A 132 -25.17 12.64 4.93
CA GLU A 132 -24.32 12.36 3.78
C GLU A 132 -24.02 10.87 3.70
N SER A 133 -24.31 10.29 2.54
CA SER A 133 -24.01 8.90 2.23
C SER A 133 -22.69 8.80 1.49
N ILE A 134 -21.85 7.81 1.81
CA ILE A 134 -20.75 7.45 0.91
C ILE A 134 -21.34 7.10 -0.47
N PRO A 135 -21.00 7.81 -1.57
CA PRO A 135 -21.74 7.67 -2.83
C PRO A 135 -21.53 6.32 -3.52
N ASP A 136 -20.28 5.85 -3.50
CA ASP A 136 -19.82 4.57 -4.07
C ASP A 136 -18.63 4.08 -3.23
N PHE A 137 -17.61 4.94 -3.10
CA PHE A 137 -16.58 4.78 -2.09
C PHE A 137 -15.91 6.13 -1.85
N THR A 138 -15.18 6.23 -0.76
CA THR A 138 -14.22 7.30 -0.50
C THR A 138 -12.81 6.74 -0.46
N THR A 139 -11.81 7.56 -0.78
CA THR A 139 -10.41 7.15 -0.78
C THR A 139 -9.67 7.94 0.29
N LEU A 140 -9.05 7.23 1.23
CA LEU A 140 -8.08 7.80 2.16
C LEU A 140 -6.68 7.63 1.58
N GLY A 141 -5.81 8.62 1.77
CA GLY A 141 -4.46 8.60 1.21
C GLY A 141 -3.42 9.26 2.09
N VAL A 142 -2.28 8.57 2.27
CA VAL A 142 -1.14 9.06 3.05
C VAL A 142 0.14 9.01 2.21
N SER A 143 1.04 9.98 2.43
CA SER A 143 2.33 10.02 1.74
C SER A 143 3.43 10.64 2.60
N SER A 144 4.67 10.19 2.42
CA SER A 144 5.81 10.76 3.14
C SER A 144 7.10 10.66 2.34
N LEU A 145 7.99 11.63 2.53
CA LEU A 145 9.37 11.57 2.05
C LEU A 145 10.23 10.62 2.90
N THR A 146 9.78 10.35 4.13
CA THR A 146 10.38 9.33 5.00
C THR A 146 9.72 7.98 4.69
N PRO A 147 10.49 6.88 4.59
CA PRO A 147 9.94 5.54 4.43
C PRO A 147 8.78 5.20 5.39
N ILE A 148 7.62 4.85 4.83
CA ILE A 148 6.49 4.28 5.57
C ILE A 148 6.72 2.77 5.63
N LEU A 149 6.60 2.20 6.83
CA LEU A 149 6.75 0.76 7.07
C LEU A 149 5.43 0.08 7.43
N SER A 150 4.48 0.84 7.98
CA SER A 150 3.12 0.36 8.19
C SER A 150 2.10 1.48 8.08
N VAL A 151 0.86 1.10 7.80
CA VAL A 151 -0.30 1.98 7.90
C VAL A 151 -1.34 1.36 8.82
N GLN A 152 -2.12 2.20 9.48
CA GLN A 152 -3.34 1.79 10.16
C GLN A 152 -4.53 2.49 9.50
N PHE A 153 -5.63 1.76 9.32
CA PHE A 153 -6.89 2.35 8.93
C PHE A 153 -8.04 1.78 9.75
N TYR A 154 -9.04 2.61 10.00
CA TYR A 154 -10.22 2.24 10.75
C TYR A 154 -11.37 3.19 10.48
N GLY A 155 -12.58 2.66 10.63
CA GLY A 155 -13.80 3.43 10.74
C GLY A 155 -14.23 3.56 12.19
N SER A 156 -14.97 4.61 12.48
CA SER A 156 -15.79 4.75 13.68
C SER A 156 -17.21 5.05 13.25
N GLY A 157 -17.98 3.98 13.04
CA GLY A 157 -19.40 4.04 12.70
C GLY A 157 -20.29 3.73 13.91
N TYR A 158 -21.27 2.86 13.69
CA TYR A 158 -22.26 2.47 14.71
C TYR A 158 -21.59 2.03 16.01
N ALA A 159 -21.94 2.71 17.10
CA ALA A 159 -21.40 2.47 18.44
C ALA A 159 -19.86 2.63 18.55
N GLY A 160 -19.22 3.35 17.61
CA GLY A 160 -17.77 3.60 17.60
C GLY A 160 -16.94 2.39 17.19
N LEU A 161 -17.52 1.50 16.38
CA LEU A 161 -16.91 0.26 15.93
C LEU A 161 -16.32 0.42 14.53
N ASN A 162 -15.35 -0.41 14.19
CA ASN A 162 -14.73 -0.46 12.88
C ASN A 162 -15.50 -1.44 11.98
N ASN A 163 -16.66 -1.00 11.48
CA ASN A 163 -17.63 -1.80 10.72
C ASN A 163 -17.72 -1.39 9.23
N MET A 164 -16.64 -0.84 8.69
CA MET A 164 -16.55 -0.34 7.32
C MET A 164 -15.99 -1.40 6.37
N TYR A 165 -16.42 -1.38 5.12
CA TYR A 165 -15.79 -2.19 4.08
C TYR A 165 -14.60 -1.45 3.49
N TRP A 166 -13.50 -2.18 3.27
CA TRP A 166 -12.27 -1.66 2.70
C TRP A 166 -11.86 -2.49 1.50
N ASP A 167 -11.33 -1.82 0.48
CA ASP A 167 -10.83 -2.48 -0.73
C ASP A 167 -9.76 -1.62 -1.43
N ASN A 168 -9.12 -2.21 -2.44
CA ASN A 168 -8.20 -1.54 -3.37
C ASN A 168 -7.11 -0.73 -2.67
N LEU A 169 -6.39 -1.36 -1.73
CA LEU A 169 -5.20 -0.75 -1.15
C LEU A 169 -4.14 -0.62 -2.25
N GLU A 170 -3.82 0.61 -2.60
CA GLU A 170 -2.77 0.95 -3.56
C GLU A 170 -1.55 1.48 -2.81
N VAL A 171 -0.35 1.00 -3.14
CA VAL A 171 0.91 1.47 -2.54
C VAL A 171 1.99 1.72 -3.56
N VAL A 172 2.88 2.67 -3.27
CA VAL A 172 4.05 2.97 -4.11
C VAL A 172 5.33 2.67 -3.33
N ALA A 173 6.04 1.62 -3.73
CA ALA A 173 7.28 1.21 -3.07
C ALA A 173 8.44 2.19 -3.29
N VAL A 174 9.33 2.28 -2.29
CA VAL A 174 10.62 2.96 -2.40
C VAL A 174 11.55 2.12 -3.28
N PRO A 175 12.16 2.67 -4.35
CA PRO A 175 13.13 1.92 -5.15
C PRO A 175 14.29 1.40 -4.32
N GLU A 176 14.62 0.12 -4.48
CA GLU A 176 15.71 -0.48 -3.70
C GLU A 176 17.05 0.21 -3.96
N PRO A 177 17.91 0.38 -2.93
CA PRO A 177 19.25 0.97 -3.08
C PRO A 177 20.15 0.27 -4.10
N ALA A 178 19.90 -1.01 -4.40
CA ALA A 178 20.62 -1.75 -5.44
C ALA A 178 20.47 -1.07 -6.81
N THR A 179 19.30 -0.48 -7.08
CA THR A 179 19.02 0.30 -8.29
C THR A 179 19.91 1.53 -8.40
N LEU A 180 20.06 2.26 -7.29
CA LEU A 180 20.95 3.43 -7.21
C LEU A 180 22.42 3.01 -7.37
N SER A 181 22.80 1.87 -6.80
CA SER A 181 24.16 1.33 -6.91
C SER A 181 24.47 0.93 -8.35
N ALA A 182 23.54 0.25 -9.04
CA ALA A 182 23.68 -0.10 -10.45
C ALA A 182 23.80 1.14 -11.34
N LEU A 183 22.98 2.18 -11.08
CA LEU A 183 23.07 3.46 -11.79
C LEU A 183 24.42 4.15 -11.55
N GLY A 184 24.90 4.16 -10.31
CA GLY A 184 26.21 4.70 -9.95
C GLY A 184 27.36 3.99 -10.67
N LEU A 185 27.33 2.65 -10.72
CA LEU A 185 28.30 1.85 -11.45
C LEU A 185 28.25 2.08 -12.96
N ALA A 186 27.04 2.19 -13.54
CA ALA A 186 26.86 2.51 -14.96
C ALA A 186 27.42 3.90 -15.30
N ALA A 187 27.16 4.90 -14.46
CA ALA A 187 27.70 6.25 -14.61
C ALA A 187 29.25 6.26 -14.54
N LEU A 188 29.83 5.55 -13.56
CA LEU A 188 31.28 5.40 -13.43
C LEU A 188 31.92 4.73 -14.67
N ALA A 189 31.27 3.69 -15.21
CA ALA A 189 31.73 3.02 -16.42
C ALA A 189 31.73 3.98 -17.64
N LEU A 190 30.70 4.82 -17.79
CA LEU A 190 30.62 5.82 -18.86
C LEU A 190 31.71 6.89 -18.73
N VAL A 191 31.98 7.39 -17.52
CA VAL A 191 33.04 8.39 -17.27
C VAL A 191 34.43 7.81 -17.58
N ARG A 192 34.70 6.57 -17.17
CA ARG A 192 35.99 5.91 -17.46
C ARG A 192 36.23 5.77 -18.96
N ARG A 193 35.19 5.43 -19.73
CA ARG A 193 35.28 5.31 -21.19
C ARG A 193 35.64 6.63 -21.88
N ARG A 194 35.13 7.77 -21.39
CA ARG A 194 35.44 9.10 -21.98
C ARG A 194 36.88 9.55 -21.76
N LYS A 195 37.57 9.07 -20.72
CA LYS A 195 38.98 9.42 -20.44
C LYS A 195 39.99 8.60 -21.25
N SER A 196 39.57 7.45 -21.80
CA SER A 196 40.45 6.56 -22.57
C SER A 196 40.30 6.70 -24.09
N ALA A 197 39.40 7.56 -24.55
CA ALA A 197 39.26 7.98 -25.95
C ALA A 197 39.87 9.38 -26.11
#